data_AF-A0A1F9YDB5-F1
#
_entry.id   AF-A0A1F9YDB5-F1
#
_cell.length_a   1.000
_cell.length_b   1.000
_cell.length_c   1.000
_cell.angle_alpha   90.00
_cell.angle_beta   90.00
_cell.angle_gamma   90.00
#
_symmetry.space_group_name_H-M   'P 1'
#
loop_
_entity.id
_entity.type
_entity.pdbx_description
1 polymer ?
#
loop_
_entity_poly.entity_id
_entity_poly.type
_entity_poly.pdbx_seq_one_letter_code
_entity_poly.pdbx_strand_id
1 'polypeptide(L)'
;MKYSVYLRRLQEDKNHRIIVKRLASDLGIDFSQAEISVHRLPLLLLHGATEEESDRLVFDYERLGCDVEKRADKESVTEKPKAEPPLPTAASPAPVKTESATPPTLPPRPSRSSSRIPPARFPLHRRPLAGLVTLAAIGIALTLFLFANKKSLSVPRMDRSIVDKVLQADRETIPDRKIALLKKALSEQPQMKALKRRLSTVYSGKAASTSEQERRIRFYQLAISFNPHNRMAWDGLEVSLEEADRMPEADSVRQAKQETLGDDKRNLGKLFSELPGLEGMPSIANDTLRLSYRSESKDSLVQAYEALLLAEEIRDYRDFQTIEIKMTTPNGVIFRRF
;
A
#
# COMPACT_ATOMS: atom_id res chain seq x y z
N MET A 1 -31.85 39.24 -8.29
CA MET A 1 -30.48 39.51 -8.75
C MET A 1 -29.55 38.50 -8.10
N LYS A 2 -28.48 38.11 -8.79
CA LYS A 2 -27.45 37.21 -8.25
C LYS A 2 -26.21 37.99 -7.86
N TYR A 3 -25.49 37.52 -6.86
CA TYR A 3 -24.31 38.19 -6.34
C TYR A 3 -23.10 37.25 -6.31
N SER A 4 -21.93 37.85 -6.54
CA SER A 4 -20.62 37.26 -6.32
C SER A 4 -19.93 37.94 -5.15
N VAL A 5 -19.32 37.16 -4.25
CA VAL A 5 -18.62 37.67 -3.07
C VAL A 5 -17.13 37.35 -3.18
N TYR A 6 -16.29 38.38 -3.08
CA TYR A 6 -14.85 38.29 -3.21
C TYR A 6 -14.15 38.69 -1.90
N LEU A 7 -13.27 37.83 -1.40
CA LEU A 7 -12.34 38.18 -0.32
C LEU A 7 -11.18 39.00 -0.90
N ARG A 8 -11.04 40.26 -0.51
CA ARG A 8 -9.99 41.16 -1.05
C ARG A 8 -8.74 41.22 -0.20
N ARG A 9 -8.90 41.30 1.12
CA ARG A 9 -7.77 41.48 2.04
C ARG A 9 -8.08 40.89 3.42
N LEU A 10 -7.05 40.46 4.12
CA LEU A 10 -7.08 40.16 5.55
C LEU A 10 -6.59 41.39 6.34
N GLN A 11 -7.38 41.89 7.28
CA GLN A 11 -6.96 43.03 8.12
C GLN A 11 -6.17 42.58 9.35
N GLU A 12 -6.48 41.42 9.93
CA GLU A 12 -5.84 40.91 11.14
C GLU A 12 -5.17 39.54 10.95
N ASP A 13 -3.85 39.49 11.15
CA ASP A 13 -3.10 38.22 11.14
C ASP A 13 -3.48 37.29 12.31
N LYS A 14 -4.01 37.84 13.40
CA LYS A 14 -4.39 37.07 14.60
C LYS A 14 -5.47 36.02 14.29
N ASN A 15 -6.33 36.28 13.30
CA ASN A 15 -7.41 35.39 12.92
C ASN A 15 -7.06 34.51 11.70
N HIS A 16 -5.84 34.60 11.16
CA HIS A 16 -5.43 33.94 9.93
C HIS A 16 -5.77 32.43 9.93
N ARG A 17 -5.44 31.71 11.00
CA ARG A 17 -5.70 30.26 11.10
C ARG A 17 -7.20 29.93 11.12
N ILE A 18 -8.03 30.79 11.71
CA ILE A 18 -9.49 30.61 11.76
C ILE A 18 -10.07 30.85 10.36
N ILE A 19 -9.60 31.90 9.69
CA ILE A 19 -10.02 32.27 8.33
C ILE A 19 -9.65 31.14 7.35
N VAL A 20 -8.42 30.62 7.39
CA VAL A 20 -7.99 29.50 6.53
C VAL A 20 -8.84 28.24 6.78
N LYS A 21 -9.18 27.92 8.04
CA LYS A 21 -10.07 26.78 8.35
C LYS A 21 -11.46 26.97 7.76
N ARG A 22 -12.03 28.18 7.89
CA ARG A 22 -13.36 28.48 7.37
C ARG A 22 -13.37 28.43 5.85
N LEU A 23 -12.37 29.02 5.21
CA LEU A 23 -12.19 29.01 3.76
C LEU A 23 -12.05 27.59 3.19
N ALA A 24 -11.32 26.71 3.88
CA ALA A 24 -11.24 25.30 3.53
C ALA A 24 -12.62 24.61 3.56
N SER A 25 -13.42 24.91 4.58
CA SER A 25 -14.79 24.38 4.72
C SER A 25 -15.72 24.91 3.62
N ASP A 26 -15.73 26.22 3.39
CA ASP A 26 -16.69 26.88 2.49
C ASP A 26 -16.40 26.55 1.02
N LEU A 27 -15.13 26.35 0.64
CA LEU A 27 -14.74 25.97 -0.72
C LEU A 27 -14.61 24.46 -0.92
N GLY A 28 -14.73 23.65 0.14
CA GLY A 28 -14.51 22.20 0.08
C GLY A 28 -13.08 21.80 -0.31
N ILE A 29 -12.08 22.63 0.02
CA ILE A 29 -10.66 22.39 -0.28
C ILE A 29 -9.88 22.04 0.99
N ASP A 30 -8.69 21.45 0.85
CA ASP A 30 -7.86 21.15 2.01
C ASP A 30 -7.26 22.41 2.65
N PHE A 31 -6.85 22.30 3.93
CA PHE A 31 -6.32 23.42 4.70
C PHE A 31 -5.08 24.07 4.05
N SER A 32 -4.21 23.29 3.41
CA SER A 32 -3.00 23.80 2.76
C SER A 32 -3.31 24.55 1.47
N GLN A 33 -4.29 24.08 0.69
CA GLN A 33 -4.79 24.80 -0.47
C GLN A 33 -5.51 26.08 -0.08
N ALA A 34 -6.29 26.07 1.00
CA ALA A 34 -6.89 27.27 1.57
C ALA A 34 -5.81 28.29 1.99
N GLU A 35 -4.74 27.83 2.64
CA GLU A 35 -3.60 28.68 3.03
C GLU A 35 -2.94 29.34 1.82
N ILE A 36 -2.68 28.58 0.75
CA ILE A 36 -2.15 29.12 -0.52
C ILE A 36 -3.12 30.12 -1.16
N SER A 37 -4.43 29.85 -1.09
CA SER A 37 -5.47 30.68 -1.70
C SER A 37 -5.62 32.03 -0.99
N VAL A 38 -5.43 32.06 0.33
CA VAL A 38 -5.39 33.28 1.14
C VAL A 38 -4.22 34.20 0.76
N HIS A 39 -3.13 33.66 0.21
CA HIS A 39 -2.03 34.47 -0.34
C HIS A 39 -2.29 34.98 -1.76
N ARG A 40 -3.38 34.56 -2.41
CA ARG A 40 -3.72 34.89 -3.81
C ARG A 40 -5.05 35.65 -3.90
N LEU A 41 -5.18 36.71 -3.13
CA LEU A 41 -6.36 37.59 -3.16
C LEU A 41 -6.35 38.50 -4.41
N PRO A 42 -7.51 38.88 -4.98
CA PRO A 42 -8.85 38.58 -4.49
C PRO A 42 -9.32 37.15 -4.81
N LEU A 43 -10.03 36.53 -3.87
CA LEU A 43 -10.56 35.17 -3.99
C LEU A 43 -12.09 35.17 -4.06
N LEU A 44 -12.66 34.49 -5.05
CA LEU A 44 -14.10 34.29 -5.17
C LEU A 44 -14.56 33.26 -4.12
N LEU A 45 -15.37 33.70 -3.15
CA LEU A 45 -15.91 32.84 -2.10
C LEU A 45 -17.21 32.16 -2.54
N LEU A 46 -18.08 32.92 -3.21
CA LEU A 46 -19.40 32.47 -3.61
C LEU A 46 -19.82 33.18 -4.90
N HIS A 47 -20.45 32.45 -5.82
CA HIS A 47 -20.95 32.95 -7.10
C HIS A 47 -22.42 32.57 -7.27
N GLY A 48 -23.22 33.47 -7.86
CA GLY A 48 -24.63 33.17 -8.12
C GLY A 48 -25.50 33.11 -6.85
N ALA A 49 -25.06 33.76 -5.76
CA ALA A 49 -25.76 33.75 -4.48
C ALA A 49 -27.02 34.62 -4.49
N THR A 50 -28.00 34.28 -3.65
CA THR A 50 -29.08 35.22 -3.31
C THR A 50 -28.54 36.39 -2.49
N GLU A 51 -29.31 37.47 -2.42
CA GLU A 51 -28.93 38.66 -1.65
C GLU A 51 -28.68 38.31 -0.17
N GLU A 52 -29.62 37.59 0.45
CA GLU A 52 -29.52 37.16 1.85
C GLU A 52 -28.30 36.26 2.12
N GLU A 53 -28.01 35.31 1.24
CA GLU A 53 -26.83 34.44 1.37
C GLU A 53 -25.53 35.25 1.26
N SER A 54 -25.48 36.18 0.31
CA SER A 54 -24.31 37.04 0.13
C SER A 54 -24.08 37.97 1.32
N ASP A 55 -25.14 38.52 1.92
CA ASP A 55 -25.03 39.42 3.09
C ASP A 55 -24.60 38.66 4.34
N ARG A 56 -25.12 37.44 4.55
CA ARG A 56 -24.66 36.58 5.66
C ARG A 56 -23.18 36.24 5.52
N LEU A 57 -22.73 35.89 4.31
CA LEU A 57 -21.33 35.54 4.07
C LEU A 57 -20.41 36.75 4.27
N VAL A 58 -20.79 37.93 3.77
CA VAL A 58 -20.05 39.18 3.98
C VAL A 58 -19.93 39.47 5.48
N PHE A 59 -21.04 39.43 6.22
CA PHE A 59 -21.06 39.69 7.66
C PHE A 59 -20.15 38.74 8.45
N ASP A 60 -20.18 37.43 8.15
CA ASP A 60 -19.36 36.43 8.84
C ASP A 60 -17.87 36.68 8.63
N TYR A 61 -17.45 37.01 7.41
CA TYR A 61 -16.04 37.26 7.09
C TYR A 61 -15.56 38.64 7.60
N GLU A 62 -16.39 39.67 7.57
CA GLU A 62 -16.09 40.97 8.17
C GLU A 62 -15.87 40.83 9.68
N ARG A 63 -16.68 40.03 10.37
CA ARG A 63 -16.52 39.74 11.81
C ARG A 63 -15.20 39.02 12.13
N LEU A 64 -14.62 38.30 11.17
CA LEU A 64 -13.31 37.68 11.29
C LEU A 64 -12.15 38.64 10.97
N GLY A 65 -12.44 39.89 10.60
CA GLY A 65 -11.44 40.89 10.22
C GLY A 65 -11.01 40.81 8.76
N CYS A 66 -11.91 40.38 7.87
CA CYS A 66 -11.66 40.37 6.42
C CYS A 66 -12.28 41.58 5.72
N ASP A 67 -11.65 42.04 4.65
CA ASP A 67 -12.21 42.99 3.68
C ASP A 67 -12.83 42.19 2.52
N VAL A 68 -14.14 42.33 2.35
CA VAL A 68 -14.96 41.52 1.43
C VAL A 68 -15.74 42.44 0.49
N GLU A 69 -15.73 42.12 -0.79
CA GLU A 69 -16.46 42.86 -1.82
C GLU A 69 -17.62 42.03 -2.37
N LYS A 70 -18.85 42.54 -2.24
CA LYS A 70 -20.04 41.99 -2.90
C LYS A 70 -20.27 42.70 -4.23
N ARG A 71 -20.42 41.94 -5.32
CA ARG A 71 -20.74 42.43 -6.68
C ARG A 71 -22.05 41.83 -7.18
N ALA A 72 -22.89 42.64 -7.80
CA ALA A 72 -24.08 42.15 -8.51
C ALA A 72 -23.65 41.59 -9.87
N ASP A 73 -24.02 40.33 -10.13
CA ASP A 73 -23.78 39.68 -11.41
C ASP A 73 -24.74 40.29 -12.44
N LYS A 74 -24.21 40.96 -13.46
CA LYS A 74 -25.02 41.36 -14.61
C LYS A 74 -25.24 40.10 -15.45
N GLU A 75 -26.48 39.62 -15.54
CA GLU A 75 -26.85 38.50 -16.41
C GLU A 75 -26.37 38.78 -17.84
N SER A 76 -25.26 38.17 -18.23
CA SER A 76 -24.81 38.15 -19.60
C SER A 76 -25.70 37.18 -20.36
N VAL A 77 -26.61 37.74 -21.15
CA VAL A 77 -27.48 37.03 -22.11
C VAL A 77 -26.61 36.08 -22.93
N THR A 78 -26.74 34.79 -22.68
CA THR A 78 -25.86 33.74 -23.22
C THR A 78 -26.28 33.42 -24.66
N GLU A 79 -25.47 33.79 -25.65
CA GLU A 79 -25.60 33.28 -27.02
C GLU A 79 -25.32 31.77 -27.08
N LYS A 80 -26.23 31.06 -27.74
CA LYS A 80 -26.30 29.60 -27.82
C LYS A 80 -25.25 29.05 -28.81
N PRO A 81 -24.32 28.16 -28.42
CA PRO A 81 -23.32 27.62 -29.34
C PRO A 81 -23.94 26.64 -30.36
N LYS A 82 -23.54 26.80 -31.62
CA LYS A 82 -23.97 26.04 -32.80
C LYS A 82 -23.23 24.68 -32.85
N ALA A 83 -23.99 23.61 -33.06
CA ALA A 83 -23.53 22.22 -33.06
C ALA A 83 -22.57 21.88 -34.22
N GLU A 84 -21.59 21.03 -33.94
CA GLU A 84 -20.61 20.47 -34.89
C GLU A 84 -20.95 18.99 -35.22
N PRO A 85 -20.77 18.51 -36.47
CA PRO A 85 -21.27 17.21 -36.93
C PRO A 85 -20.30 16.02 -36.74
N PRO A 86 -20.80 14.76 -36.81
CA PRO A 86 -20.04 13.56 -36.43
C PRO A 86 -19.18 12.96 -37.57
N LEU A 87 -18.07 12.32 -37.18
CA LEU A 87 -17.14 11.59 -38.04
C LEU A 87 -17.43 10.05 -38.07
N PRO A 88 -17.02 9.33 -39.14
CA PRO A 88 -17.55 8.02 -39.50
C PRO A 88 -16.77 6.81 -38.97
N THR A 89 -17.52 5.71 -38.90
CA THR A 89 -17.21 4.32 -38.52
C THR A 89 -16.34 3.57 -39.54
N ALA A 90 -15.33 2.83 -39.05
CA ALA A 90 -14.62 1.74 -39.75
C ALA A 90 -13.89 0.88 -38.68
N ALA A 91 -13.63 -0.42 -38.78
CA ALA A 91 -14.07 -1.55 -39.61
C ALA A 91 -13.62 -2.84 -38.86
N SER A 92 -14.32 -3.96 -39.06
CA SER A 92 -14.01 -5.28 -38.48
C SER A 92 -12.70 -5.92 -38.98
N PRO A 93 -12.05 -6.79 -38.18
CA PRO A 93 -11.18 -7.83 -38.72
C PRO A 93 -11.73 -9.26 -38.52
N ALA A 94 -11.30 -10.13 -39.44
CA ALA A 94 -11.75 -11.50 -39.72
C ALA A 94 -11.11 -12.58 -38.79
N PRO A 95 -11.55 -13.87 -38.86
CA PRO A 95 -11.28 -14.89 -37.85
C PRO A 95 -9.99 -15.69 -38.08
N VAL A 96 -9.32 -16.07 -36.98
CA VAL A 96 -8.09 -16.87 -36.96
C VAL A 96 -8.40 -18.36 -36.76
N LYS A 97 -7.70 -19.19 -37.54
CA LYS A 97 -7.79 -20.67 -37.62
C LYS A 97 -7.37 -21.36 -36.32
N THR A 98 -8.09 -22.43 -36.00
CA THR A 98 -7.83 -23.40 -34.92
C THR A 98 -6.87 -24.49 -35.41
N GLU A 99 -5.80 -24.77 -34.66
CA GLU A 99 -4.86 -25.86 -34.92
C GLU A 99 -4.88 -26.85 -33.74
N SER A 100 -5.22 -28.10 -34.04
CA SER A 100 -5.34 -29.23 -33.11
C SER A 100 -3.97 -29.71 -32.62
N ALA A 101 -3.84 -29.96 -31.31
CA ALA A 101 -2.69 -30.65 -30.73
C ALA A 101 -3.13 -31.90 -29.95
N THR A 102 -2.51 -33.02 -30.33
CA THR A 102 -2.61 -34.39 -29.81
C THR A 102 -1.91 -34.51 -28.44
N PRO A 103 -2.35 -35.39 -27.51
CA PRO A 103 -1.75 -35.53 -26.18
C PRO A 103 -0.55 -36.51 -26.15
N PRO A 104 0.46 -36.28 -25.28
CA PRO A 104 1.53 -37.26 -25.05
C PRO A 104 1.23 -38.19 -23.85
N THR A 105 1.50 -39.46 -24.10
CA THR A 105 1.47 -40.62 -23.19
C THR A 105 2.58 -40.56 -22.13
N LEU A 106 2.25 -40.84 -20.86
CA LEU A 106 3.18 -40.95 -19.73
C LEU A 106 3.67 -42.40 -19.51
N PRO A 107 4.96 -42.63 -19.20
CA PRO A 107 5.45 -43.93 -18.73
C PRO A 107 5.39 -44.10 -17.20
N PRO A 108 5.44 -45.36 -16.69
CA PRO A 108 5.15 -45.70 -15.30
C PRO A 108 6.33 -45.49 -14.33
N ARG A 109 5.94 -45.26 -13.07
CA ARG A 109 6.76 -44.93 -11.91
C ARG A 109 7.35 -46.19 -11.25
N PRO A 110 8.67 -46.28 -10.97
CA PRO A 110 9.21 -47.34 -10.15
C PRO A 110 9.19 -47.01 -8.64
N SER A 111 9.06 -48.10 -7.90
CA SER A 111 8.83 -48.31 -6.48
C SER A 111 9.97 -47.87 -5.54
N ARG A 112 9.56 -47.33 -4.37
CA ARG A 112 10.43 -47.03 -3.22
C ARG A 112 11.03 -48.30 -2.63
N SER A 113 12.35 -48.39 -2.54
CA SER A 113 13.04 -49.30 -1.62
C SER A 113 13.42 -48.56 -0.34
N SER A 114 13.18 -49.23 0.77
CA SER A 114 13.50 -48.80 2.14
C SER A 114 14.91 -49.31 2.47
N SER A 115 15.84 -48.41 2.80
CA SER A 115 17.09 -48.77 3.47
C SER A 115 17.19 -48.06 4.83
N ARG A 116 17.19 -48.88 5.89
CA ARG A 116 17.58 -48.52 7.25
C ARG A 116 19.08 -48.20 7.26
N ILE A 117 19.46 -47.09 7.89
CA ILE A 117 20.85 -46.79 8.26
C ILE A 117 20.92 -46.74 9.80
N PRO A 118 21.85 -47.46 10.45
CA PRO A 118 22.05 -47.42 11.90
C PRO A 118 22.88 -46.20 12.33
N PRO A 119 22.80 -45.77 13.60
CA PRO A 119 23.50 -44.57 14.08
C PRO A 119 25.00 -44.81 14.30
N ALA A 120 25.82 -43.91 13.76
CA ALA A 120 27.26 -43.83 14.02
C ALA A 120 27.54 -43.15 15.37
N ARG A 121 28.38 -43.80 16.20
CA ARG A 121 28.97 -43.23 17.42
C ARG A 121 30.21 -42.41 17.04
N PHE A 122 30.27 -41.15 17.47
CA PHE A 122 31.48 -40.32 17.34
C PHE A 122 32.25 -40.29 18.67
N PRO A 123 33.59 -40.37 18.66
CA PRO A 123 34.41 -40.20 19.85
C PRO A 123 34.62 -38.72 20.18
N LEU A 124 34.49 -38.38 21.47
CA LEU A 124 34.86 -37.10 22.05
C LEU A 124 36.39 -36.94 22.05
N HIS A 125 36.89 -36.03 21.23
CA HIS A 125 38.29 -35.60 21.25
C HIS A 125 38.41 -34.28 22.03
N ARG A 126 38.93 -34.35 23.26
CA ARG A 126 39.39 -33.19 24.03
C ARG A 126 40.71 -32.69 23.43
N ARG A 127 40.77 -31.41 23.02
CA ARG A 127 42.03 -30.70 22.74
C ARG A 127 42.19 -29.52 23.69
N PRO A 128 43.43 -29.16 24.05
CA PRO A 128 43.73 -28.22 25.12
C PRO A 128 43.55 -26.75 24.71
N LEU A 129 43.08 -25.96 25.68
CA LEU A 129 42.94 -24.51 25.66
C LEU A 129 44.32 -23.84 25.70
N ALA A 130 44.86 -23.44 24.54
CA ALA A 130 46.07 -22.62 24.49
C ALA A 130 46.04 -21.56 23.36
N GLY A 131 44.86 -21.09 22.95
CA GLY A 131 44.71 -20.17 21.82
C GLY A 131 43.70 -19.03 22.00
N LEU A 132 43.31 -18.70 23.24
CA LEU A 132 42.22 -17.74 23.51
C LEU A 132 42.68 -16.28 23.69
N VAL A 133 43.99 -16.01 23.78
CA VAL A 133 44.48 -14.65 24.04
C VAL A 133 44.76 -13.87 22.73
N THR A 134 45.06 -14.54 21.62
CA THR A 134 45.36 -13.88 20.33
C THR A 134 44.13 -13.46 19.52
N LEU A 135 42.98 -14.10 19.70
CA LEU A 135 41.74 -13.74 18.98
C LEU A 135 41.05 -12.48 19.54
N ALA A 136 41.23 -12.18 20.83
CA ALA A 136 40.67 -10.97 21.44
C ALA A 136 41.31 -9.69 20.90
N ALA A 137 42.62 -9.71 20.62
CA ALA A 137 43.35 -8.56 20.08
C ALA A 137 42.94 -8.23 18.62
N ILE A 138 42.67 -9.24 17.80
CA ILE A 138 42.21 -9.06 16.41
C ILE A 138 40.77 -8.52 16.39
N GLY A 139 39.91 -8.96 17.32
CA GLY A 139 38.55 -8.45 17.46
C GLY A 139 38.49 -6.96 17.81
N ILE A 140 39.33 -6.51 18.75
CA ILE A 140 39.39 -5.09 19.14
C ILE A 140 39.92 -4.22 17.98
N ALA A 141 40.94 -4.68 17.25
CA ALA A 141 41.46 -3.97 16.08
C ALA A 141 40.41 -3.82 14.95
N LEU A 142 39.58 -4.85 14.70
CA LEU A 142 38.51 -4.78 13.70
C LEU A 142 37.39 -3.82 14.12
N THR A 143 37.02 -3.79 15.41
CA THR A 143 35.99 -2.86 15.90
C THR A 143 36.45 -1.40 15.83
N LEU A 144 37.73 -1.12 16.11
CA LEU A 144 38.30 0.22 15.98
C LEU A 144 38.45 0.64 14.51
N PHE A 145 38.79 -0.29 13.61
CA PHE A 145 38.86 -0.01 12.17
C PHE A 145 37.48 0.32 11.57
N LEU A 146 36.42 -0.37 12.01
CA LEU A 146 35.04 -0.06 11.58
C LEU A 146 34.52 1.28 12.16
N PHE A 147 34.98 1.69 13.34
CA PHE A 147 34.64 3.00 13.91
C PHE A 147 35.41 4.16 13.28
N ALA A 148 36.68 3.96 12.91
CA ALA A 148 37.51 5.00 12.29
C ALA A 148 37.13 5.28 10.83
N ASN A 149 36.56 4.28 10.11
CA ASN A 149 36.17 4.43 8.71
C ASN A 149 34.71 4.86 8.51
N LYS A 150 34.11 5.49 9.52
CA LYS A 150 32.76 6.09 9.47
C LYS A 150 32.78 7.43 8.71
N LYS A 151 33.36 7.46 7.50
CA LYS A 151 33.08 8.53 6.53
C LYS A 151 31.65 8.36 6.03
N SER A 152 30.74 9.01 6.75
CA SER A 152 29.44 9.52 6.28
C SER A 152 28.83 8.78 5.07
N LEU A 153 28.23 7.62 5.32
CA LEU A 153 27.04 7.23 4.57
C LEU A 153 25.92 8.14 5.03
N SER A 154 25.86 9.34 4.42
CA SER A 154 24.71 10.23 4.53
C SER A 154 23.53 9.53 3.86
N VAL A 155 22.81 8.70 4.63
CA VAL A 155 21.42 8.39 4.30
C VAL A 155 20.72 9.75 4.22
N PRO A 156 20.14 10.13 3.07
CA PRO A 156 19.46 11.41 2.94
C PRO A 156 18.45 11.52 4.09
N ARG A 157 18.56 12.60 4.87
CA ARG A 157 17.62 12.90 5.96
C ARG A 157 16.22 12.93 5.35
N MET A 158 15.52 11.83 5.54
CA MET A 158 14.15 11.62 5.13
C MET A 158 13.30 12.72 5.78
N ASP A 159 12.41 13.31 4.99
CA ASP A 159 11.47 14.31 5.48
C ASP A 159 10.41 13.58 6.32
N ARG A 160 10.72 13.33 7.60
CA ARG A 160 9.89 12.55 8.56
C ARG A 160 8.43 13.01 8.58
N SER A 161 8.21 14.29 8.27
CA SER A 161 6.93 14.93 8.00
C SER A 161 5.98 14.12 7.11
N ILE A 162 6.45 13.52 6.01
CA ILE A 162 5.56 12.81 5.07
C ILE A 162 5.16 11.44 5.64
N VAL A 163 6.11 10.71 6.24
CA VAL A 163 5.84 9.39 6.85
C VAL A 163 4.92 9.54 8.05
N ASP A 164 5.13 10.55 8.89
CA ASP A 164 4.30 10.83 10.05
C ASP A 164 2.88 11.27 9.64
N LYS A 165 2.74 12.06 8.57
CA LYS A 165 1.43 12.41 7.99
C LYS A 165 0.69 11.20 7.40
N VAL A 166 1.41 10.27 6.77
CA VAL A 166 0.82 9.03 6.25
C VAL A 166 0.38 8.12 7.41
N LEU A 167 1.14 8.06 8.51
CA LEU A 167 0.77 7.31 9.72
C LEU A 167 -0.40 7.95 10.47
N GLN A 168 -0.50 9.29 10.50
CA GLN A 168 -1.66 9.99 11.09
C GLN A 168 -2.92 9.85 10.23
N ALA A 169 -2.79 9.80 8.90
CA ALA A 169 -3.91 9.60 7.98
C ALA A 169 -4.57 8.22 8.08
N ASP A 170 -3.98 7.24 8.79
CA ASP A 170 -4.65 5.97 9.10
C ASP A 170 -5.89 6.14 10.01
N ARG A 171 -6.04 7.29 10.67
CA ARG A 171 -7.15 7.55 11.61
C ARG A 171 -8.33 8.35 11.02
N GLU A 172 -8.21 8.95 9.84
CA GLU A 172 -9.28 9.76 9.23
C GLU A 172 -9.93 9.05 8.02
N THR A 173 -11.26 8.94 8.08
CA THR A 173 -12.16 8.12 7.24
C THR A 173 -12.40 8.62 5.81
N ILE A 174 -11.43 9.31 5.18
CA ILE A 174 -11.56 9.73 3.77
C ILE A 174 -10.56 8.94 2.90
N PRO A 175 -10.99 7.81 2.30
CA PRO A 175 -10.15 6.99 1.42
C PRO A 175 -9.45 7.82 0.33
N ASP A 176 -10.11 8.83 -0.20
CA ASP A 176 -9.58 9.67 -1.30
C ASP A 176 -8.35 10.48 -0.91
N ARG A 177 -8.39 11.12 0.26
CA ARG A 177 -7.23 11.85 0.77
C ARG A 177 -6.06 10.92 1.02
N LYS A 178 -6.33 9.74 1.60
CA LYS A 178 -5.31 8.71 1.87
C LYS A 178 -4.70 8.18 0.57
N ILE A 179 -5.51 7.91 -0.45
CA ILE A 179 -5.06 7.51 -1.79
C ILE A 179 -4.16 8.59 -2.39
N ALA A 180 -4.55 9.87 -2.32
CA ALA A 180 -3.77 10.98 -2.88
C ALA A 180 -2.39 11.09 -2.21
N LEU A 181 -2.34 11.01 -0.87
CA LEU A 181 -1.08 11.04 -0.11
C LEU A 181 -0.18 9.85 -0.43
N LEU A 182 -0.74 8.64 -0.46
CA LEU A 182 0.01 7.42 -0.78
C LEU A 182 0.54 7.43 -2.23
N LYS A 183 -0.25 7.94 -3.19
CA LYS A 183 0.20 8.13 -4.57
C LYS A 183 1.36 9.13 -4.67
N LYS A 184 1.26 10.26 -3.95
CA LYS A 184 2.35 11.23 -3.90
C LYS A 184 3.62 10.61 -3.33
N ALA A 185 3.54 9.95 -2.18
CA ALA A 185 4.67 9.26 -1.58
C ALA A 185 5.26 8.18 -2.50
N LEU A 186 4.41 7.44 -3.22
CA LEU A 186 4.86 6.44 -4.19
C LEU A 186 5.54 7.06 -5.42
N SER A 187 5.11 8.24 -5.87
CA SER A 187 5.78 8.97 -6.96
C SER A 187 7.18 9.43 -6.56
N GLU A 188 7.38 9.76 -5.29
CA GLU A 188 8.69 10.13 -4.73
C GLU A 188 9.57 8.89 -4.50
N GLN A 189 8.96 7.73 -4.20
CA GLN A 189 9.66 6.47 -3.91
C GLN A 189 9.04 5.25 -4.62
N PRO A 190 9.20 5.12 -5.95
CA PRO A 190 8.50 4.11 -6.76
C PRO A 190 8.80 2.65 -6.37
N GLN A 191 9.98 2.40 -5.81
CA GLN A 191 10.44 1.09 -5.37
C GLN A 191 9.89 0.64 -4.00
N MET A 192 9.20 1.52 -3.25
CA MET A 192 8.78 1.22 -1.88
C MET A 192 7.55 0.29 -1.87
N LYS A 193 7.79 -1.02 -1.80
CA LYS A 193 6.76 -2.08 -1.77
C LYS A 193 5.69 -1.85 -0.69
N ALA A 194 6.09 -1.37 0.49
CA ALA A 194 5.18 -1.05 1.59
C ALA A 194 4.10 -0.02 1.18
N LEU A 195 4.46 1.01 0.39
CA LEU A 195 3.49 2.00 -0.10
C LEU A 195 2.51 1.38 -1.09
N LYS A 196 2.99 0.52 -1.99
CA LYS A 196 2.13 -0.21 -2.94
C LYS A 196 1.14 -1.11 -2.21
N ARG A 197 1.58 -1.85 -1.19
CA ARG A 197 0.70 -2.68 -0.34
C ARG A 197 -0.38 -1.87 0.37
N ARG A 198 0.00 -0.73 0.99
CA ARG A 198 -0.95 0.18 1.63
C ARG A 198 -1.95 0.74 0.62
N LEU A 199 -1.49 1.18 -0.55
CA LEU A 199 -2.35 1.73 -1.59
C LEU A 199 -3.34 0.68 -2.10
N SER A 200 -2.89 -0.57 -2.28
CA SER A 200 -3.75 -1.70 -2.61
C SER A 200 -4.85 -1.94 -1.56
N THR A 201 -4.48 -1.91 -0.28
CA THR A 201 -5.43 -2.09 0.83
C THR A 201 -6.50 -0.99 0.84
N VAL A 202 -6.09 0.27 0.68
CA VAL A 202 -7.02 1.41 0.66
C VAL A 202 -7.94 1.36 -0.56
N TYR A 203 -7.44 0.96 -1.73
CA TYR A 203 -8.27 0.77 -2.92
C TYR A 203 -9.29 -0.35 -2.74
N SER A 204 -8.91 -1.45 -2.08
CA SER A 204 -9.82 -2.56 -1.80
C SER A 204 -10.93 -2.15 -0.83
N GLY A 205 -10.58 -1.38 0.22
CA GLY A 205 -11.57 -0.82 1.14
C GLY A 205 -12.52 0.19 0.45
N LYS A 206 -11.99 1.02 -0.46
CA LYS A 206 -12.80 1.93 -1.27
C LYS A 206 -13.73 1.18 -2.22
N ALA A 207 -13.26 0.09 -2.83
CA ALA A 207 -14.09 -0.76 -3.67
C ALA A 207 -15.27 -1.33 -2.88
N ALA A 208 -15.01 -1.89 -1.69
CA ALA A 208 -16.02 -2.48 -0.83
C ALA A 208 -17.12 -1.50 -0.39
N SER A 209 -16.82 -0.20 -0.30
CA SER A 209 -17.80 0.85 0.04
C SER A 209 -18.43 1.55 -1.17
N THR A 210 -18.06 1.16 -2.40
CA THR A 210 -18.59 1.77 -3.64
C THR A 210 -19.80 0.98 -4.14
N SER A 211 -20.95 1.62 -4.29
CA SER A 211 -22.18 1.00 -4.81
C SER A 211 -22.19 0.87 -6.34
N GLU A 212 -21.52 1.77 -7.07
CA GLU A 212 -21.44 1.73 -8.53
C GLU A 212 -20.55 0.57 -8.99
N GLN A 213 -21.18 -0.46 -9.55
CA GLN A 213 -20.57 -1.75 -9.86
C GLN A 213 -19.30 -1.65 -10.71
N GLU A 214 -19.32 -0.89 -11.81
CA GLU A 214 -18.15 -0.71 -12.69
C GLU A 214 -16.99 0.02 -11.99
N ARG A 215 -17.27 0.97 -11.10
CA ARG A 215 -16.22 1.63 -10.31
C ARG A 215 -15.63 0.68 -9.28
N ARG A 216 -16.45 -0.13 -8.63
CA ARG A 216 -16.02 -1.14 -7.67
C ARG A 216 -15.07 -2.16 -8.33
N ILE A 217 -15.43 -2.68 -9.51
CA ILE A 217 -14.56 -3.55 -10.34
C ILE A 217 -13.21 -2.86 -10.61
N ARG A 218 -13.22 -1.61 -11.08
CA ARG A 218 -11.99 -0.85 -11.35
C ARG A 218 -11.12 -0.64 -10.11
N PHE A 219 -11.72 -0.38 -8.95
CA PHE A 219 -10.94 -0.21 -7.72
C PHE A 219 -10.28 -1.49 -7.26
N TYR A 220 -10.93 -2.65 -7.39
CA TYR A 220 -10.29 -3.93 -7.10
C TYR A 220 -9.16 -4.24 -8.10
N GLN A 221 -9.36 -3.99 -9.39
CA GLN A 221 -8.29 -4.13 -10.40
C GLN A 221 -7.08 -3.24 -10.08
N LEU A 222 -7.32 -1.98 -9.70
CA LEU A 222 -6.26 -1.08 -9.23
C LEU A 222 -5.56 -1.64 -8.00
N ALA A 223 -6.30 -2.15 -7.02
CA ALA A 223 -5.71 -2.76 -5.83
C ALA A 223 -4.78 -3.92 -6.18
N ILE A 224 -5.20 -4.82 -7.07
CA ILE A 224 -4.39 -5.95 -7.55
C ILE A 224 -3.14 -5.45 -8.29
N SER A 225 -3.26 -4.39 -9.11
CA SER A 225 -2.11 -3.84 -9.84
C SER A 225 -1.00 -3.30 -8.92
N PHE A 226 -1.36 -2.78 -7.74
CA PHE A 226 -0.38 -2.33 -6.74
C PHE A 226 0.18 -3.47 -5.90
N ASN A 227 -0.66 -4.44 -5.53
CA ASN A 227 -0.24 -5.63 -4.80
C ASN A 227 -0.99 -6.86 -5.32
N PRO A 228 -0.35 -7.67 -6.20
CA PRO A 228 -0.94 -8.89 -6.74
C PRO A 228 -1.27 -9.93 -5.66
N HIS A 229 -0.74 -9.77 -4.44
CA HIS A 229 -0.97 -10.70 -3.35
C HIS A 229 -2.12 -10.29 -2.41
N ASN A 230 -2.83 -9.21 -2.71
CA ASN A 230 -3.98 -8.78 -1.92
C ASN A 230 -5.20 -9.69 -2.17
N ARG A 231 -5.38 -10.70 -1.31
CA ARG A 231 -6.49 -11.66 -1.40
C ARG A 231 -7.87 -10.97 -1.37
N MET A 232 -8.06 -9.99 -0.49
CA MET A 232 -9.33 -9.25 -0.38
C MET A 232 -9.71 -8.57 -1.71
N ALA A 233 -8.72 -8.08 -2.46
CA ALA A 233 -8.96 -7.47 -3.77
C ALA A 233 -9.38 -8.50 -4.82
N TRP A 234 -8.77 -9.68 -4.82
CA TRP A 234 -9.15 -10.78 -5.71
C TRP A 234 -10.54 -11.31 -5.42
N ASP A 235 -10.84 -11.58 -4.14
CA ASP A 235 -12.16 -12.04 -3.69
C ASP A 235 -13.24 -11.01 -4.06
N GLY A 236 -12.97 -9.73 -3.80
CA GLY A 236 -13.90 -8.65 -4.13
C GLY A 236 -14.11 -8.46 -5.63
N LEU A 237 -13.06 -8.61 -6.45
CA LEU A 237 -13.17 -8.53 -7.91
C LEU A 237 -14.02 -9.67 -8.48
N GLU A 238 -13.78 -10.90 -8.01
CA GLU A 238 -14.54 -12.10 -8.39
C GLU A 238 -16.03 -11.90 -8.11
N VAL A 239 -16.40 -11.56 -6.87
CA VAL A 239 -17.79 -11.29 -6.47
C VAL A 239 -18.40 -10.15 -7.28
N SER A 240 -17.66 -9.05 -7.50
CA SER A 240 -18.18 -7.89 -8.23
C SER A 240 -18.48 -8.21 -9.70
N LEU A 241 -17.73 -9.12 -10.33
CA LEU A 241 -17.94 -9.58 -11.70
C LEU A 241 -19.12 -10.56 -11.78
N GLU A 242 -19.26 -11.45 -10.80
CA GLU A 242 -20.42 -12.35 -10.70
C GLU A 242 -21.72 -11.56 -10.54
N GLU A 243 -21.74 -10.57 -9.64
CA GLU A 243 -22.87 -9.66 -9.48
C GLU A 243 -23.18 -8.85 -10.75
N ALA A 244 -22.22 -8.74 -11.68
CA ALA A 244 -22.38 -8.02 -12.96
C ALA A 244 -22.79 -8.95 -14.11
N ASP A 245 -23.09 -10.22 -13.81
CA ASP A 245 -23.33 -11.29 -14.79
C ASP A 245 -22.17 -11.51 -15.78
N ARG A 246 -20.93 -11.14 -15.39
CA ARG A 246 -19.69 -11.27 -16.20
C ARG A 246 -18.94 -12.56 -15.88
N MET A 247 -19.64 -13.70 -15.88
CA MET A 247 -19.12 -15.00 -15.46
C MET A 247 -17.79 -15.42 -16.13
N PRO A 248 -17.58 -15.26 -17.45
CA PRO A 248 -16.32 -15.65 -18.09
C PRO A 248 -15.10 -14.86 -17.56
N GLU A 249 -15.31 -13.60 -17.18
CA GLU A 249 -14.26 -12.78 -16.57
C GLU A 249 -14.01 -13.18 -15.13
N ALA A 250 -15.06 -13.50 -14.36
CA ALA A 250 -14.92 -14.02 -13.00
C ALA A 250 -14.12 -15.33 -12.98
N ASP A 251 -14.38 -16.25 -13.92
CA ASP A 251 -13.62 -17.50 -14.07
C ASP A 251 -12.14 -17.24 -14.38
N SER A 252 -11.86 -16.28 -15.27
CA SER A 252 -10.49 -15.85 -15.59
C SER A 252 -9.78 -15.26 -14.38
N VAL A 253 -10.48 -14.43 -13.59
CA VAL A 253 -9.98 -13.86 -12.33
C VAL A 253 -9.70 -14.96 -11.31
N ARG A 254 -10.58 -15.96 -11.18
CA ARG A 254 -10.39 -17.10 -10.27
C ARG A 254 -9.16 -17.93 -10.65
N GLN A 255 -8.94 -18.17 -11.94
CA GLN A 255 -7.73 -18.85 -12.41
C GLN A 255 -6.47 -18.03 -12.11
N ALA A 256 -6.45 -16.75 -12.45
CA ALA A 256 -5.30 -15.87 -12.21
C ALA A 256 -4.98 -15.72 -10.70
N LYS A 257 -6.02 -15.65 -9.87
CA LYS A 257 -5.93 -15.69 -8.41
C LYS A 257 -5.30 -16.99 -7.94
N GLN A 258 -5.73 -18.16 -8.44
CA GLN A 258 -5.13 -19.44 -8.08
C GLN A 258 -3.65 -19.53 -8.49
N GLU A 259 -3.29 -19.01 -9.66
CA GLU A 259 -1.90 -18.98 -10.14
C GLU A 259 -1.01 -18.05 -9.30
N THR A 260 -1.58 -16.96 -8.76
CA THR A 260 -0.85 -15.93 -8.01
C THR A 260 -0.81 -16.20 -6.51
N LEU A 261 -1.92 -16.69 -5.94
CA LEU A 261 -2.17 -16.84 -4.52
C LEU A 261 -2.35 -18.29 -4.07
N GLY A 262 -2.26 -19.25 -4.99
CA GLY A 262 -2.46 -20.66 -4.68
C GLY A 262 -1.57 -21.14 -3.53
N ASP A 263 -2.12 -22.03 -2.70
CA ASP A 263 -1.47 -22.54 -1.49
C ASP A 263 -0.38 -23.58 -1.76
N ASP A 264 -0.05 -23.81 -3.03
CA ASP A 264 1.02 -24.72 -3.39
C ASP A 264 2.40 -24.17 -2.97
N LYS A 265 3.33 -25.09 -2.71
CA LYS A 265 4.67 -24.76 -2.22
C LYS A 265 5.43 -23.84 -3.16
N ARG A 266 5.17 -23.89 -4.47
CA ARG A 266 5.88 -23.08 -5.46
C ARG A 266 5.44 -21.63 -5.36
N ASN A 267 4.15 -21.39 -5.23
CA ASN A 267 3.59 -20.04 -5.09
C ASN A 267 3.96 -19.42 -3.74
N LEU A 268 3.86 -20.17 -2.65
CA LEU A 268 4.35 -19.71 -1.34
C LEU A 268 5.86 -19.44 -1.37
N GLY A 269 6.64 -20.31 -2.02
CA GLY A 269 8.08 -20.11 -2.20
C GLY A 269 8.42 -18.82 -2.95
N LYS A 270 7.68 -18.47 -4.00
CA LYS A 270 7.82 -17.20 -4.72
C LYS A 270 7.41 -16.00 -3.85
N LEU A 271 6.30 -16.12 -3.13
CA LEU A 271 5.77 -15.05 -2.28
C LEU A 271 6.77 -14.63 -1.20
N PHE A 272 7.44 -15.62 -0.61
CA PHE A 272 8.34 -15.42 0.52
C PHE A 272 9.82 -15.47 0.15
N SER A 273 10.19 -15.58 -1.14
CA SER A 273 11.59 -15.64 -1.56
C SER A 273 12.40 -14.38 -1.23
N GLU A 274 11.71 -13.28 -0.95
CA GLU A 274 12.33 -11.99 -0.62
C GLU A 274 12.58 -11.82 0.88
N LEU A 275 12.03 -12.70 1.72
CA LEU A 275 12.20 -12.64 3.17
C LEU A 275 13.60 -13.17 3.54
N PRO A 276 14.49 -12.33 4.09
CA PRO A 276 15.83 -12.77 4.46
C PRO A 276 15.76 -13.82 5.57
N GLY A 277 16.65 -14.82 5.54
CA GLY A 277 16.73 -15.84 6.59
C GLY A 277 15.68 -16.95 6.52
N LEU A 278 14.76 -16.95 5.53
CA LEU A 278 13.84 -18.06 5.33
C LEU A 278 14.60 -19.36 5.00
N GLU A 279 14.32 -20.43 5.74
CA GLU A 279 14.88 -21.76 5.50
C GLU A 279 13.81 -22.68 4.91
N GLY A 280 14.14 -23.36 3.81
CA GLY A 280 13.25 -24.33 3.16
C GLY A 280 12.03 -23.70 2.47
N MET A 281 11.05 -24.54 2.16
CA MET A 281 9.83 -24.10 1.46
C MET A 281 8.68 -23.96 2.46
N PRO A 282 8.01 -22.79 2.51
CA PRO A 282 6.82 -22.61 3.32
C PRO A 282 5.70 -23.54 2.85
N SER A 283 4.80 -23.88 3.77
CA SER A 283 3.68 -24.76 3.50
C SER A 283 2.47 -24.37 4.33
N ILE A 284 1.28 -24.59 3.81
CA ILE A 284 0.03 -24.42 4.54
C ILE A 284 -0.50 -25.80 4.93
N ALA A 285 -0.89 -25.95 6.19
CA ALA A 285 -1.57 -27.14 6.68
C ALA A 285 -2.64 -26.70 7.69
N ASN A 286 -3.90 -27.09 7.47
CA ASN A 286 -5.03 -26.71 8.32
C ASN A 286 -5.09 -25.19 8.56
N ASP A 287 -5.06 -24.41 7.48
CA ASP A 287 -5.05 -22.93 7.49
C ASP A 287 -3.90 -22.26 8.27
N THR A 288 -2.91 -23.05 8.69
CA THR A 288 -1.72 -22.57 9.38
C THR A 288 -0.56 -22.49 8.41
N LEU A 289 -0.01 -21.29 8.22
CA LEU A 289 1.23 -21.11 7.47
C LEU A 289 2.39 -21.58 8.34
N ARG A 290 3.15 -22.56 7.83
CA ARG A 290 4.36 -23.08 8.46
C ARG A 290 5.58 -22.70 7.64
N LEU A 291 6.56 -22.10 8.30
CA LEU A 291 7.84 -21.74 7.69
C LEU A 291 8.99 -21.98 8.67
N SER A 292 10.19 -22.15 8.12
CA SER A 292 11.42 -22.18 8.93
C SER A 292 12.21 -20.89 8.69
N TYR A 293 12.85 -20.38 9.72
CA TYR A 293 13.58 -19.12 9.70
C TYR A 293 14.88 -19.25 10.50
N ARG A 294 15.99 -18.72 9.99
CA ARG A 294 17.27 -18.69 10.68
C ARG A 294 17.50 -17.32 11.31
N SER A 295 17.62 -17.30 12.63
CA SER A 295 18.08 -16.12 13.37
C SER A 295 19.58 -16.22 13.62
N GLU A 296 20.29 -15.12 13.42
CA GLU A 296 21.71 -15.00 13.77
C GLU A 296 21.91 -14.57 15.24
N SER A 297 20.85 -14.08 15.89
CA SER A 297 20.91 -13.62 17.27
C SER A 297 21.06 -14.78 18.24
N LYS A 298 21.86 -14.58 19.29
CA LYS A 298 21.95 -15.49 20.44
C LYS A 298 20.96 -15.13 21.55
N ASP A 299 20.37 -13.95 21.50
CA ASP A 299 19.45 -13.44 22.51
C ASP A 299 18.01 -13.88 22.21
N SER A 300 17.40 -14.57 23.17
CA SER A 300 16.03 -15.09 23.07
C SER A 300 14.95 -14.01 22.89
N LEU A 301 15.15 -12.80 23.45
CA LEU A 301 14.19 -11.70 23.31
C LEU A 301 14.24 -11.12 21.90
N VAL A 302 15.45 -10.95 21.35
CA VAL A 302 15.65 -10.50 19.97
C VAL A 302 15.05 -11.50 18.99
N GLN A 303 15.25 -12.81 19.20
CA GLN A 303 14.64 -13.86 18.39
C GLN A 303 13.11 -13.81 18.42
N ALA A 304 12.51 -13.61 19.60
CA ALA A 304 11.06 -13.49 19.71
C ALA A 304 10.53 -12.27 18.95
N TYR A 305 11.25 -11.14 19.01
CA TYR A 305 10.91 -9.93 18.29
C TYR A 305 11.07 -10.09 16.76
N GLU A 306 12.14 -10.74 16.28
CA GLU A 306 12.32 -11.08 14.86
C GLU A 306 11.16 -11.92 14.33
N ALA A 307 10.73 -12.94 15.08
CA ALA A 307 9.60 -13.79 14.69
C ALA A 307 8.29 -13.02 14.62
N LEU A 308 8.06 -12.08 15.55
CA LEU A 308 6.89 -11.21 15.55
C LEU A 308 6.88 -10.31 14.31
N LEU A 309 8.00 -9.62 14.04
CA LEU A 309 8.13 -8.77 12.86
C LEU A 309 7.95 -9.56 11.56
N LEU A 310 8.50 -10.77 11.49
CA LEU A 310 8.32 -11.66 10.34
C LEU A 310 6.86 -12.07 10.17
N ALA A 311 6.16 -12.40 11.25
CA ALA A 311 4.73 -12.73 11.20
C ALA A 311 3.88 -11.53 10.75
N GLU A 312 4.19 -10.32 11.23
CA GLU A 312 3.55 -9.08 10.78
C GLU A 312 3.81 -8.81 9.29
N GLU A 313 5.06 -8.94 8.85
CA GLU A 313 5.42 -8.76 7.44
C GLU A 313 4.74 -9.79 6.54
N ILE A 314 4.61 -11.03 6.99
CA ILE A 314 3.85 -12.07 6.27
C ILE A 314 2.36 -11.71 6.17
N ARG A 315 1.76 -11.18 7.24
CA ARG A 315 0.36 -10.72 7.22
C ARG A 315 0.15 -9.57 6.24
N ASP A 316 1.17 -8.73 6.03
CA ASP A 316 1.13 -7.71 4.97
C ASP A 316 1.09 -8.31 3.56
N TYR A 317 1.63 -9.52 3.35
CA TYR A 317 1.51 -10.23 2.08
C TYR A 317 0.14 -10.89 1.94
N ARG A 318 -0.32 -11.58 2.98
CA ARG A 318 -1.61 -12.27 3.02
C ARG A 318 -2.05 -12.51 4.45
N ASP A 319 -3.34 -12.31 4.71
CA ASP A 319 -3.94 -12.41 6.04
C ASP A 319 -4.12 -13.87 6.50
N PHE A 320 -3.02 -14.50 6.94
CA PHE A 320 -3.05 -15.83 7.52
C PHE A 320 -3.54 -15.78 8.97
N GLN A 321 -4.57 -16.58 9.28
CA GLN A 321 -5.13 -16.67 10.63
C GLN A 321 -4.10 -17.16 11.66
N THR A 322 -3.26 -18.13 11.27
CA THR A 322 -2.22 -18.67 12.15
C THR A 322 -0.91 -18.78 11.39
N ILE A 323 0.18 -18.31 12.01
CA ILE A 323 1.53 -18.44 11.48
C ILE A 323 2.39 -19.19 12.49
N GLU A 324 2.92 -20.34 12.09
CA GLU A 324 3.87 -21.15 12.85
C GLU A 324 5.28 -20.98 12.26
N ILE A 325 6.17 -20.40 13.07
CA ILE A 325 7.56 -20.14 12.71
C ILE A 325 8.46 -21.09 13.48
N LYS A 326 9.15 -21.97 12.75
CA LYS A 326 10.24 -22.79 13.28
C LYS A 326 11.55 -22.02 13.12
N MET A 327 12.04 -21.46 14.22
CA MET A 327 13.29 -20.72 14.23
C MET A 327 14.49 -21.61 14.50
N THR A 328 15.47 -21.62 13.61
CA THR A 328 16.81 -22.18 13.82
C THR A 328 17.70 -21.08 14.41
N THR A 329 18.28 -21.31 15.58
CA THR A 329 19.13 -20.35 16.30
C THR A 329 20.47 -20.99 16.67
N PRO A 330 21.50 -20.20 17.08
CA PRO A 330 22.76 -20.76 17.57
C PRO A 330 22.61 -21.66 18.80
N ASN A 331 21.53 -21.50 19.58
CA ASN A 331 21.28 -22.26 20.82
C ASN A 331 20.31 -23.44 20.62
N GLY A 332 19.81 -23.67 19.40
CA GLY A 332 18.86 -24.73 19.10
C GLY A 332 17.66 -24.26 18.27
N VAL A 333 16.58 -25.03 18.31
CA VAL A 333 15.36 -24.76 17.53
C VAL A 333 14.25 -24.29 18.45
N ILE A 334 13.54 -23.23 18.06
CA ILE A 334 12.42 -22.64 18.81
C ILE A 334 11.19 -22.63 17.90
N PHE A 335 10.01 -22.90 18.48
CA PHE A 335 8.73 -22.79 17.77
C PHE A 335 7.95 -21.60 18.32
N ARG A 336 7.42 -20.77 17.43
CA ARG A 336 6.53 -19.66 17.76
C ARG A 336 5.26 -19.77 16.92
N ARG A 337 4.13 -19.46 17.53
CA ARG A 337 2.81 -19.44 16.90
C ARG A 337 2.20 -18.07 17.13
N PHE A 338 1.73 -17.44 16.05
CA PHE A 338 1.15 -16.10 16.04
C PHE A 338 -0.25 -16.11 15.48
#